data_AF-A0AAN7HDV8-F1
#
_entry.id   AF-A0AAN7HDV8-F1
#
_cell.length_a   1.000
_cell.length_b   1.000
_cell.length_c   1.000
_cell.angle_alpha   90.00
_cell.angle_beta   90.00
_cell.angle_gamma   90.00
#
_symmetry.space_group_name_H-M   'P 1'
#
loop_
_entity.id
_entity.type
_entity.pdbx_description
1 polymer ?
#
loop_
_entity_poly.entity_id
_entity_poly.type
_entity_poly.pdbx_seq_one_letter_code
_entity_poly.pdbx_strand_id
1 'polypeptide(L)'
;MDKVVPIGFSLGAVTLISLADQYPEDGDAIVLHGVSWNAATLYPAFFAGFQVAAAQVDPAKWGHIPTSYTTQSTPRSREITCFYGDYDKGILPLDFELRDFDTLGASITIPSHTVYVKGYTGPVFLGNGDEDATFCGRRCGVDPYEMWPNFPNAADHVVKIYPETGHVIHLHRAVTQLIEDTHAFLLKWNI
;
A
#
# COMPACT_ATOMS: atom_id res chain seq x y z
N MET A 1 3.24 2.37 30.13
CA MET A 1 2.30 1.65 29.25
C MET A 1 3.01 1.47 27.94
N ASP A 2 2.90 0.29 27.35
CA ASP A 2 3.51 0.00 26.06
C ASP A 2 2.72 0.71 24.97
N LYS A 3 3.43 1.25 23.97
CA LYS A 3 2.82 1.91 22.82
C LYS A 3 2.77 0.95 21.63
N VAL A 4 1.68 0.95 20.89
CA VAL A 4 1.46 0.08 19.74
C VAL A 4 1.27 0.92 18.48
N VAL A 5 2.08 0.62 17.45
CA VAL A 5 2.02 1.29 16.15
C VAL A 5 1.84 0.25 15.06
N PRO A 6 0.60 0.06 14.56
CA PRO A 6 0.40 -0.72 13.35
C PRO A 6 0.97 0.03 12.12
N ILE A 7 1.71 -0.72 11.30
CA ILE A 7 2.30 -0.24 10.04
C ILE A 7 1.76 -1.11 8.91
N GLY A 8 1.09 -0.51 7.94
CA GLY A 8 0.52 -1.21 6.79
C GLY A 8 1.18 -0.80 5.49
N PHE A 9 1.30 -1.74 4.56
CA PHE A 9 1.69 -1.47 3.16
C PHE A 9 0.61 -2.00 2.22
N SER A 10 0.23 -1.22 1.19
CA SER A 10 -0.70 -1.65 0.14
C SER A 10 -2.01 -2.19 0.73
N LEU A 11 -2.42 -3.42 0.41
CA LEU A 11 -3.57 -4.09 1.03
C LEU A 11 -3.51 -4.15 2.56
N GLY A 12 -2.32 -4.23 3.15
CA GLY A 12 -2.12 -4.13 4.59
C GLY A 12 -2.46 -2.74 5.14
N ALA A 13 -2.17 -1.67 4.39
CA ALA A 13 -2.56 -0.31 4.75
C ALA A 13 -4.09 -0.12 4.64
N VAL A 14 -4.70 -0.67 3.59
CA VAL A 14 -6.17 -0.69 3.42
C VAL A 14 -6.86 -1.44 4.57
N THR A 15 -6.33 -2.60 4.93
CA THR A 15 -6.82 -3.38 6.08
C THR A 15 -6.68 -2.57 7.36
N LEU A 16 -5.55 -1.88 7.54
CA LEU A 16 -5.30 -1.05 8.71
C LEU A 16 -6.25 0.17 8.79
N ILE A 17 -6.62 0.79 7.67
CA ILE A 17 -7.65 1.85 7.65
C ILE A 17 -8.98 1.31 8.20
N SER A 18 -9.38 0.11 7.80
CA SER A 18 -10.61 -0.53 8.31
C SER A 18 -10.51 -0.97 9.78
N LEU A 19 -9.32 -1.36 10.23
CA LEU A 19 -9.08 -1.65 11.65
C LEU A 19 -9.16 -0.36 12.48
N ALA A 20 -8.62 0.75 11.98
CA ALA A 20 -8.69 2.04 12.66
C ALA A 20 -10.13 2.57 12.80
N ASP A 21 -11.01 2.24 11.85
CA ASP A 21 -12.44 2.56 11.95
C ASP A 21 -13.17 1.70 12.98
N GLN A 22 -12.88 0.40 13.01
CA GLN A 22 -13.54 -0.55 13.91
C GLN A 22 -12.99 -0.53 15.34
N TYR A 23 -11.69 -0.28 15.48
CA TYR A 23 -10.93 -0.34 16.73
C TYR A 23 -10.02 0.89 16.86
N PRO A 24 -10.59 2.11 16.96
CA PRO A 24 -9.84 3.36 16.93
C PRO A 24 -8.87 3.58 18.10
N GLU A 25 -8.98 2.79 19.17
CA GLU A 25 -8.15 2.89 20.37
C GLU A 25 -6.98 1.87 20.39
N ASP A 26 -6.90 0.95 19.43
CA ASP A 26 -5.91 -0.15 19.43
C ASP A 26 -4.50 0.28 18.97
N GLY A 27 -4.35 1.51 18.46
CA GLY A 27 -3.08 2.07 18.00
C GLY A 27 -2.83 3.48 18.52
N ASP A 28 -1.63 3.72 19.06
CA ASP A 28 -1.18 5.04 19.50
C ASP A 28 -0.78 5.95 18.32
N ALA A 29 -0.43 5.35 17.18
CA ALA A 29 -0.20 5.98 15.89
C ALA A 29 -0.49 4.98 14.76
N ILE A 30 -0.76 5.48 13.56
CA ILE A 30 -0.94 4.67 12.36
C ILE A 30 0.08 5.10 11.30
N VAL A 31 0.72 4.13 10.67
CA VAL A 31 1.63 4.35 9.54
C VAL A 31 1.10 3.59 8.31
N LEU A 32 0.85 4.33 7.23
CA LEU A 32 0.33 3.82 5.98
C LEU A 32 1.39 4.02 4.87
N HIS A 33 1.74 2.96 4.17
CA HIS A 33 2.64 3.02 3.03
C HIS A 33 1.94 2.54 1.76
N GLY A 34 2.14 3.25 0.64
CA GLY A 34 1.68 2.79 -0.67
C GLY A 34 0.15 2.71 -0.79
N VAL A 35 -0.58 3.76 -0.37
CA VAL A 35 -2.05 3.81 -0.42
C VAL A 35 -2.55 5.22 -0.76
N SER A 36 -3.68 5.30 -1.45
CA SER A 36 -4.49 6.50 -1.66
C SER A 36 -5.99 6.11 -1.72
N TRP A 37 -6.89 7.10 -1.75
CA TRP A 37 -8.35 6.89 -1.67
C TRP A 37 -9.10 7.04 -3.00
N ASN A 38 -8.40 7.30 -4.10
CA ASN A 38 -9.03 7.54 -5.39
C ASN A 38 -9.61 6.25 -5.99
N ALA A 39 -10.89 5.99 -5.71
CA ALA A 39 -11.62 4.81 -6.18
C ALA A 39 -11.69 4.68 -7.72
N ALA A 40 -11.53 5.77 -8.46
CA ALA A 40 -11.51 5.74 -9.92
C ALA A 40 -10.17 5.25 -10.49
N THR A 41 -9.08 5.37 -9.73
CA THR A 41 -7.72 4.96 -10.11
C THR A 41 -7.18 3.81 -9.28
N LEU A 42 -7.95 3.32 -8.30
CA LEU A 42 -7.80 2.00 -7.71
C LEU A 42 -8.02 0.94 -8.81
N TYR A 43 -7.13 -0.06 -8.90
CA TYR A 43 -7.21 -1.23 -9.79
C TYR A 43 -6.79 -1.19 -11.28
N PRO A 44 -6.01 -0.22 -11.79
CA PRO A 44 -5.49 -0.30 -13.16
C PRO A 44 -4.79 -1.63 -13.43
N ALA A 45 -4.03 -2.15 -12.46
CA ALA A 45 -3.38 -3.45 -12.55
C ALA A 45 -4.38 -4.62 -12.66
N PHE A 46 -5.38 -4.66 -11.78
CA PHE A 46 -6.37 -5.74 -11.74
C PHE A 46 -7.30 -5.70 -12.96
N PHE A 47 -7.85 -4.55 -13.32
CA PHE A 47 -8.73 -4.39 -14.49
C PHE A 47 -8.00 -4.50 -15.82
N ALA A 48 -6.70 -4.19 -15.89
CA ALA A 48 -5.88 -4.45 -17.09
C ALA A 48 -5.53 -5.94 -17.29
N GLY A 49 -6.02 -6.84 -16.42
CA GLY A 49 -5.76 -8.27 -16.52
C GLY A 49 -4.33 -8.67 -16.15
N PHE A 50 -3.62 -7.83 -15.38
CA PHE A 50 -2.25 -8.12 -14.97
C PHE A 50 -2.15 -9.03 -13.74
N GLN A 51 -3.28 -9.33 -13.09
CA GLN A 51 -3.40 -10.40 -12.13
C GLN A 51 -4.25 -11.56 -12.69
N VAL A 52 -3.77 -12.79 -12.52
CA VAL A 52 -4.47 -14.03 -12.91
C VAL A 52 -4.28 -15.08 -11.81
N ALA A 53 -5.00 -16.21 -11.90
CA ALA A 53 -4.94 -17.27 -10.89
C ALA A 53 -3.49 -17.77 -10.71
N ALA A 54 -2.99 -17.77 -9.47
CA ALA A 54 -1.61 -18.13 -9.15
C ALA A 54 -1.26 -19.55 -9.61
N ALA A 55 -2.20 -20.48 -9.48
CA ALA A 55 -2.10 -21.86 -9.94
C ALA A 55 -1.85 -22.00 -11.47
N GLN A 56 -2.19 -20.97 -12.27
CA GLN A 56 -1.92 -20.93 -13.71
C GLN A 56 -0.57 -20.31 -14.05
N VAL A 57 -0.06 -19.41 -13.19
CA VAL A 57 1.21 -18.71 -13.42
C VAL A 57 2.40 -19.59 -13.09
N ASP A 58 2.36 -20.26 -11.95
CA ASP A 58 3.38 -21.22 -11.53
C ASP A 58 2.70 -22.46 -10.92
N PRO A 59 2.30 -23.44 -11.75
CA PRO A 59 1.63 -24.64 -11.28
C PRO A 59 2.51 -25.49 -10.35
N ALA A 60 3.84 -25.42 -10.48
CA ALA A 60 4.75 -26.16 -9.62
C ALA A 60 4.75 -25.61 -8.19
N LYS A 61 4.73 -24.27 -8.05
CA LYS A 61 4.66 -23.58 -6.76
C LYS A 61 3.24 -23.56 -6.18
N TRP A 62 2.24 -23.29 -7.01
CA TRP A 62 0.88 -22.93 -6.57
C TRP A 62 -0.25 -23.76 -7.18
N GLY A 63 0.02 -24.87 -7.86
CA GLY A 63 -1.02 -25.68 -8.51
C GLY A 63 -2.09 -26.25 -7.57
N HIS A 64 -1.81 -26.29 -6.27
CA HIS A 64 -2.74 -26.72 -5.22
C HIS A 64 -3.57 -25.57 -4.62
N ILE A 65 -3.30 -24.32 -4.98
CA ILE A 65 -3.97 -23.13 -4.46
C ILE A 65 -5.26 -22.89 -5.26
N PRO A 66 -6.39 -22.55 -4.61
CA PRO A 66 -7.63 -22.23 -5.30
C PRO A 66 -7.47 -21.09 -6.32
N THR A 67 -8.23 -21.14 -7.42
CA THR A 67 -8.13 -20.14 -8.51
C THR A 67 -8.58 -18.73 -8.10
N SER A 68 -9.20 -18.59 -6.92
CA SER A 68 -9.52 -17.28 -6.32
C SER A 68 -8.31 -16.56 -5.75
N TYR A 69 -7.12 -17.16 -5.72
CA TYR A 69 -5.89 -16.49 -5.37
C TYR A 69 -5.16 -16.05 -6.63
N THR A 70 -4.82 -14.77 -6.70
CA THR A 70 -4.32 -14.12 -7.91
C THR A 70 -2.95 -13.50 -7.68
N THR A 71 -2.11 -13.51 -8.72
CA THR A 71 -0.76 -12.94 -8.68
C THR A 71 -0.42 -12.34 -10.04
N GLN A 72 0.68 -11.58 -10.12
CA GLN A 72 1.18 -11.05 -11.38
C GLN A 72 1.69 -12.16 -12.30
N SER A 73 1.25 -12.14 -13.56
CA SER A 73 1.53 -13.18 -14.55
C SER A 73 2.95 -13.15 -15.12
N THR A 74 3.59 -11.98 -15.19
CA THR A 74 4.93 -11.82 -15.80
C THR A 74 5.77 -10.77 -15.05
N PRO A 75 7.12 -10.83 -15.14
CA PRO A 75 7.98 -9.78 -14.59
C PRO A 75 7.64 -8.40 -15.13
N ARG A 76 7.23 -8.33 -16.42
CA ARG A 76 6.85 -7.07 -17.05
C ARG A 76 5.54 -6.52 -16.48
N SER A 77 4.55 -7.36 -16.20
CA SER A 77 3.32 -6.90 -15.57
C SER A 77 3.58 -6.41 -14.14
N ARG A 78 4.42 -7.13 -13.38
CA ARG A 78 4.89 -6.69 -12.05
C ARG A 78 5.61 -5.35 -12.12
N GLU A 79 6.53 -5.17 -13.06
CA GLU A 79 7.23 -3.90 -13.25
C GLU A 79 6.26 -2.74 -13.52
N ILE A 80 5.34 -2.90 -14.48
CA ILE A 80 4.38 -1.85 -14.83
C ILE A 80 3.50 -1.50 -13.64
N THR A 81 3.05 -2.46 -12.84
CA THR A 81 2.10 -2.18 -11.75
C THR A 81 2.78 -1.70 -10.47
N CYS A 82 4.04 -2.10 -10.25
CA CYS A 82 4.68 -1.96 -8.94
C CYS A 82 5.89 -1.02 -8.92
N PHE A 83 6.55 -0.80 -10.05
CA PHE A 83 7.81 -0.08 -10.11
C PHE A 83 7.73 1.15 -11.02
N TYR A 84 8.50 2.17 -10.68
CA TYR A 84 8.73 3.36 -11.51
C TYR A 84 10.02 4.06 -11.07
N GLY A 85 10.69 4.78 -11.97
CA GLY A 85 11.81 5.66 -11.60
C GLY A 85 13.01 4.93 -10.97
N ASP A 86 13.44 5.41 -9.80
CA ASP A 86 14.72 5.09 -9.15
C ASP A 86 14.63 3.88 -8.21
N TYR A 87 14.96 2.74 -8.78
CA TYR A 87 15.20 1.47 -8.08
C TYR A 87 16.30 0.70 -8.80
N ASP A 88 16.91 -0.26 -8.12
CA ASP A 88 17.83 -1.19 -8.76
C ASP A 88 17.04 -2.12 -9.69
N LYS A 89 17.22 -2.00 -11.01
CA LYS A 89 16.51 -2.86 -11.98
C LYS A 89 16.81 -4.35 -11.79
N GLY A 90 17.96 -4.68 -11.18
CA GLY A 90 18.33 -6.05 -10.81
C GLY A 90 17.46 -6.65 -9.71
N ILE A 91 16.67 -5.85 -8.98
CA ILE A 91 15.75 -6.36 -7.96
C ILE A 91 14.51 -7.03 -8.56
N LEU A 92 14.10 -6.64 -9.77
CA LEU A 92 12.82 -7.05 -10.36
C LEU A 92 12.71 -8.58 -10.53
N PRO A 93 13.73 -9.32 -11.03
CA PRO A 93 13.65 -10.77 -11.10
C PRO A 93 13.46 -11.41 -9.72
N LEU A 94 14.15 -10.90 -8.70
CA LEU A 94 14.07 -11.41 -7.33
C LEU A 94 12.71 -11.11 -6.69
N ASP A 95 12.22 -9.87 -6.80
CA ASP A 95 10.86 -9.50 -6.36
C ASP A 95 9.81 -10.37 -7.04
N PHE A 96 9.94 -10.59 -8.36
CA PHE A 96 9.02 -11.46 -9.07
C PHE A 96 9.10 -12.89 -8.55
N GLU A 97 10.28 -13.49 -8.39
CA GLU A 97 10.42 -14.87 -7.90
C GLU A 97 9.85 -15.07 -6.48
N LEU A 98 10.10 -14.09 -5.59
CA LEU A 98 9.68 -14.11 -4.19
C LEU A 98 8.24 -13.66 -3.97
N ARG A 99 7.57 -13.10 -5.00
CA ARG A 99 6.19 -12.65 -4.88
C ARG A 99 5.26 -13.76 -4.39
N ASP A 100 4.17 -13.32 -3.79
CA ASP A 100 3.07 -14.16 -3.38
C ASP A 100 1.80 -13.83 -4.18
N PHE A 101 0.67 -14.32 -3.71
CA PHE A 101 -0.66 -14.03 -4.25
C PHE A 101 -1.51 -13.22 -3.25
N ASP A 102 -2.49 -12.51 -3.80
CA ASP A 102 -3.61 -11.93 -3.06
C ASP A 102 -4.84 -12.85 -3.21
N THR A 103 -5.89 -12.57 -2.43
CA THR A 103 -7.22 -13.15 -2.73
C THR A 103 -7.98 -12.20 -3.65
N LEU A 104 -8.68 -12.75 -4.64
CA LEU A 104 -9.65 -12.04 -5.47
C LEU A 104 -10.65 -11.26 -4.60
N GLY A 105 -11.07 -11.84 -3.46
CA GLY A 105 -11.97 -11.19 -2.50
C GLY A 105 -11.39 -9.89 -1.92
N ALA A 106 -10.15 -9.92 -1.43
CA ALA A 106 -9.45 -8.71 -1.00
C ALA A 106 -9.32 -7.72 -2.16
N SER A 107 -8.91 -8.20 -3.33
CA SER A 107 -8.78 -7.39 -4.54
C SER A 107 -10.09 -6.84 -5.09
N ILE A 108 -11.30 -7.28 -4.74
CA ILE A 108 -12.53 -6.61 -5.21
C ILE A 108 -13.19 -5.73 -4.14
N THR A 109 -12.73 -5.84 -2.89
CA THR A 109 -13.32 -5.14 -1.75
C THR A 109 -12.49 -3.95 -1.26
N ILE A 110 -11.33 -3.63 -1.86
CA ILE A 110 -10.50 -2.47 -1.44
C ILE A 110 -11.33 -1.18 -1.29
N PRO A 111 -12.23 -0.79 -2.23
CA PRO A 111 -13.01 0.44 -2.10
C PRO A 111 -13.95 0.43 -0.89
N SER A 112 -14.34 -0.75 -0.42
CA SER A 112 -15.16 -0.91 0.79
C SER A 112 -14.35 -0.72 2.07
N HIS A 113 -13.01 -0.68 2.00
CA HIS A 113 -12.09 -0.58 3.13
C HIS A 113 -11.36 0.77 3.19
N THR A 114 -11.38 1.57 2.12
CA THR A 114 -10.95 2.97 2.09
C THR A 114 -12.04 3.87 2.67
N VAL A 115 -12.41 3.62 3.92
CA VAL A 115 -13.54 4.23 4.62
C VAL A 115 -13.19 5.56 5.28
N TYR A 116 -14.22 6.27 5.75
CA TYR A 116 -14.12 7.47 6.56
C TYR A 116 -13.95 7.12 8.04
N VAL A 117 -12.72 7.25 8.55
CA VAL A 117 -12.30 6.85 9.89
C VAL A 117 -12.50 8.00 10.88
N LYS A 118 -13.75 8.18 11.35
CA LYS A 118 -14.09 9.27 12.28
C LYS A 118 -13.59 9.02 13.70
N GLY A 119 -13.55 7.76 14.14
CA GLY A 119 -13.30 7.39 15.54
C GLY A 119 -11.84 7.56 15.97
N TYR A 120 -10.90 7.42 15.04
CA TYR A 120 -9.47 7.46 15.33
C TYR A 120 -9.00 8.88 15.62
N THR A 121 -8.32 9.06 16.76
CA THR A 121 -7.83 10.37 17.22
C THR A 121 -6.31 10.45 17.35
N GLY A 122 -5.59 9.34 17.14
CA GLY A 122 -4.13 9.35 17.12
C GLY A 122 -3.57 10.09 15.89
N PRO A 123 -2.25 10.28 15.80
CA PRO A 123 -1.62 10.80 14.60
C PRO A 123 -1.57 9.73 13.49
N VAL A 124 -1.58 10.18 12.23
CA VAL A 124 -1.46 9.31 11.06
C VAL A 124 -0.33 9.78 10.16
N PHE A 125 0.52 8.84 9.75
CA PHE A 125 1.54 9.03 8.72
C PHE A 125 1.15 8.28 7.46
N LEU A 126 1.36 8.90 6.30
CA LEU A 126 1.23 8.28 4.99
C LEU A 126 2.46 8.58 4.14
N GLY A 127 3.13 7.52 3.67
CA GLY A 127 4.21 7.59 2.70
C GLY A 127 3.81 6.94 1.37
N ASN A 128 3.90 7.67 0.26
CA ASN A 128 3.54 7.15 -1.06
C ASN A 128 4.56 7.53 -2.15
N GLY A 129 4.71 6.67 -3.16
CA GLY A 129 5.39 7.06 -4.39
C GLY A 129 4.58 8.09 -5.17
N ASP A 130 5.24 8.97 -5.91
CA ASP A 130 4.58 9.93 -6.80
C ASP A 130 3.97 9.27 -8.05
N GLU A 131 4.47 8.09 -8.39
CA GLU A 131 4.18 7.36 -9.63
C GLU A 131 3.59 5.95 -9.36
N ASP A 132 2.79 5.82 -8.29
CA ASP A 132 2.10 4.59 -7.87
C ASP A 132 0.98 4.17 -8.87
N ALA A 133 1.29 3.19 -9.71
CA ALA A 133 0.34 2.65 -10.69
C ALA A 133 -0.79 1.79 -10.11
N THR A 134 -0.70 1.39 -8.84
CA THR A 134 -1.66 0.48 -8.21
C THR A 134 -2.79 1.24 -7.52
N PHE A 135 -2.46 2.29 -6.76
CA PHE A 135 -3.44 3.04 -5.97
C PHE A 135 -3.87 4.37 -6.58
N CYS A 136 -3.02 5.02 -7.38
CA CYS A 136 -3.32 6.35 -7.93
C CYS A 136 -3.24 6.41 -9.47
N GLY A 137 -3.14 5.26 -10.14
CA GLY A 137 -3.22 5.20 -11.61
C GLY A 137 -1.97 5.65 -12.36
N ARG A 138 -0.82 5.76 -11.68
CA ARG A 138 0.50 6.25 -12.11
C ARG A 138 0.76 7.59 -11.44
N ARG A 139 0.33 8.72 -11.99
CA ARG A 139 0.61 10.04 -11.38
C ARG A 139 -0.35 10.35 -10.24
N CYS A 140 0.16 10.33 -9.01
CA CYS A 140 -0.69 10.50 -7.83
C CYS A 140 -1.18 11.91 -7.60
N GLY A 141 -0.40 12.93 -7.96
CA GLY A 141 -0.78 14.33 -7.74
C GLY A 141 -1.23 14.59 -6.30
N VAL A 142 -2.53 14.83 -6.11
CA VAL A 142 -3.13 15.13 -4.81
C VAL A 142 -3.79 13.93 -4.11
N ASP A 143 -3.90 12.77 -4.77
CA ASP A 143 -4.66 11.60 -4.28
C ASP A 143 -4.26 11.16 -2.85
N PRO A 144 -2.97 11.13 -2.45
CA PRO A 144 -2.61 10.70 -1.09
C PRO A 144 -3.04 11.70 -0.01
N TYR A 145 -3.31 12.96 -0.35
CA TYR A 145 -3.81 13.97 0.59
C TYR A 145 -5.28 13.76 0.96
N GLU A 146 -6.00 12.84 0.28
CA GLU A 146 -7.32 12.38 0.70
C GLU A 146 -7.31 11.69 2.07
N MET A 147 -6.14 11.41 2.65
CA MET A 147 -6.01 11.04 4.06
C MET A 147 -6.67 12.06 5.00
N TRP A 148 -6.59 13.37 4.71
CA TRP A 148 -7.17 14.42 5.55
C TRP A 148 -8.68 14.28 5.74
N PRO A 149 -9.51 14.27 4.67
CA PRO A 149 -10.95 14.08 4.82
C PRO A 149 -11.32 12.69 5.33
N ASN A 150 -10.49 11.66 5.16
CA ASN A 150 -10.78 10.30 5.63
C ASN A 150 -10.36 10.03 7.08
N PHE A 151 -9.47 10.81 7.67
CA PHE A 151 -9.11 10.75 9.10
C PHE A 151 -9.40 12.11 9.79
N PRO A 152 -10.64 12.61 9.75
CA PRO A 152 -10.98 14.00 10.12
C PRO A 152 -10.58 14.41 11.55
N ASN A 153 -10.46 13.44 12.47
CA ASN A 153 -10.21 13.68 13.90
C ASN A 153 -8.82 13.23 14.34
N ALA A 154 -7.96 12.76 13.43
CA ALA A 154 -6.59 12.43 13.75
C ALA A 154 -5.86 13.67 14.30
N ALA A 155 -5.04 13.48 15.32
CA ALA A 155 -4.30 14.58 15.95
C ALA A 155 -3.21 15.18 15.04
N ASP A 156 -2.83 14.46 13.99
CA ASP A 156 -1.86 14.89 12.98
C ASP A 156 -2.07 14.12 11.68
N HIS A 157 -1.73 14.78 10.57
CA HIS A 157 -1.75 14.20 9.24
C HIS A 157 -0.42 14.48 8.54
N VAL A 158 0.49 13.50 8.58
CA VAL A 158 1.77 13.63 7.90
C VAL A 158 1.73 12.85 6.59
N VAL A 159 1.68 13.57 5.47
CA VAL A 159 1.76 12.97 4.13
C VAL A 159 3.14 13.26 3.52
N LYS A 160 3.81 12.21 3.07
CA LYS A 160 5.11 12.26 2.40
C LYS A 160 5.02 11.57 1.04
N ILE A 161 5.38 12.32 -0.01
CA ILE A 161 5.39 11.83 -1.39
C ILE A 161 6.84 11.74 -1.86
N TYR A 162 7.22 10.56 -2.34
CA TYR A 162 8.59 10.27 -2.75
C TYR A 162 8.67 10.31 -4.28
N PRO A 163 9.52 11.17 -4.87
CA PRO A 163 9.65 11.27 -6.31
C PRO A 163 10.30 10.03 -6.92
N GLU A 164 10.08 9.82 -8.23
CA GLU A 164 10.68 8.71 -8.99
C GLU A 164 10.41 7.34 -8.33
N THR A 165 9.21 7.16 -7.78
CA THR A 165 8.92 6.00 -6.93
C THR A 165 7.55 5.39 -7.26
N GLY A 166 7.53 4.09 -7.53
CA GLY A 166 6.31 3.32 -7.77
C GLY A 166 5.63 2.80 -6.49
N HIS A 167 4.70 1.85 -6.68
CA HIS A 167 3.90 1.29 -5.60
C HIS A 167 4.73 0.52 -4.55
N VAL A 168 5.68 -0.31 -4.99
CA VAL A 168 6.54 -1.09 -4.07
C VAL A 168 7.67 -0.21 -3.55
N ILE A 169 7.28 0.83 -2.83
CA ILE A 169 8.12 1.90 -2.31
C ILE A 169 9.32 1.38 -1.50
N HIS A 170 9.16 0.26 -0.80
CA HIS A 170 10.22 -0.37 0.00
C HIS A 170 11.37 -0.95 -0.83
N LEU A 171 11.18 -1.13 -2.13
CA LEU A 171 12.23 -1.59 -3.06
C LEU A 171 12.80 -0.47 -3.94
N HIS A 172 12.39 0.79 -3.70
CA HIS A 172 12.96 1.97 -4.36
C HIS A 172 14.04 2.60 -3.49
N ARG A 173 14.92 3.43 -4.07
CA ARG A 173 15.97 4.12 -3.30
C ARG A 173 15.41 5.09 -2.27
N ALA A 174 14.18 5.55 -2.48
CA ALA A 174 13.43 6.37 -1.53
C ALA A 174 13.19 5.70 -0.17
N VAL A 175 13.33 4.37 -0.05
CA VAL A 175 13.03 3.63 1.19
C VAL A 175 13.81 4.15 2.41
N THR A 176 15.05 4.58 2.23
CA THR A 176 15.85 5.14 3.33
C THR A 176 15.16 6.40 3.89
N GLN A 177 14.75 7.30 3.00
CA GLN A 177 14.05 8.52 3.40
C GLN A 177 12.66 8.22 3.98
N LEU A 178 11.94 7.24 3.43
CA LEU A 178 10.66 6.77 3.98
C LEU A 178 10.79 6.32 5.43
N ILE A 179 11.80 5.48 5.73
CA ILE A 179 12.06 4.98 7.08
C ILE A 179 12.46 6.13 8.00
N GLU A 180 13.30 7.07 7.55
CA GLU A 180 13.69 8.24 8.33
C GLU A 180 12.50 9.17 8.65
N ASP A 181 11.65 9.46 7.67
CA ASP A 181 10.44 10.26 7.86
C ASP A 181 9.45 9.57 8.81
N THR A 182 9.27 8.26 8.66
CA THR A 182 8.42 7.45 9.55
C THR A 182 8.96 7.49 10.97
N HIS A 183 10.26 7.27 11.16
CA HIS A 183 10.90 7.31 12.47
C HIS A 183 10.80 8.72 13.10
N ALA A 184 11.04 9.78 12.33
CA ALA A 184 10.90 11.15 12.80
C ALA A 184 9.46 11.48 13.23
N PHE A 185 8.47 10.95 12.50
CA PHE A 185 7.06 11.05 12.88
C PHE A 185 6.77 10.37 14.23
N LEU A 186 7.27 9.16 14.44
CA LEU A 186 7.08 8.44 15.71
C LEU A 186 7.76 9.18 16.89
N LEU A 187 8.99 9.65 16.70
CA LEU A 187 9.72 10.43 17.70
C LEU A 187 8.99 11.72 18.08
N LYS A 188 8.39 12.43 17.12
CA LYS A 188 7.58 13.64 17.37
C LYS A 188 6.44 13.38 18.37
N TRP A 189 5.85 12.18 18.32
CA TRP A 189 4.75 11.76 19.18
C TRP A 189 5.21 11.00 20.44
N ASN A 190 6.53 10.96 20.67
CA ASN A 190 7.18 10.24 21.76
C ASN A 190 6.80 8.74 21.76
N ILE A 191 6.57 8.18 20.58
CA ILE A 191 6.18 6.78 20.35
C ILE A 191 7.41 5.95 20.00
#